data_AF-A0AAN8M6H8-F1
#
_entry.id   AF-A0AAN8M6H8-F1
#
_cell.length_a   1.000
_cell.length_b   1.000
_cell.length_c   1.000
_cell.angle_alpha   90.00
_cell.angle_beta   90.00
_cell.angle_gamma   90.00
#
_symmetry.space_group_name_H-M   'P 1'
#
loop_
_entity.id
_entity.type
_entity.pdbx_description
1 polymer ?
#
loop_
_entity_poly.entity_id
_entity_poly.type
_entity_poly.pdbx_seq_one_letter_code
_entity_poly.pdbx_strand_id
1 'polypeptide(L)'
;MSSEVVSEVQVSLKELPMDSWMDHLPCALWDVPLRNLAIPGSHNAITYCLDKSDRSPVDLTQPDLLQKLDKYMKPLIRPFVYKWAVTQEATVKEQLDCGVRYLDLRIAHRPNDTSTNLYFYHGVYTTLTVETVLQEIRAWLDVHPREVVLLSFSHFLGLNQDLHTELISTIRTVFTSKLCPTTVGTPPGSVQLR
;
A
#
# COMPACT_ATOMS: atom_id res chain seq x y z
N MET A 1 38.74 -36.07 19.48
CA MET A 1 38.24 -34.82 18.90
C MET A 1 36.83 -35.11 18.41
N SER A 2 35.83 -34.87 19.26
CA SER A 2 34.42 -35.04 18.88
C SER A 2 34.06 -33.91 17.94
N SER A 3 33.67 -34.28 16.72
CA SER A 3 33.01 -33.39 15.78
C SER A 3 31.62 -33.08 16.31
N GLU A 4 31.43 -31.88 16.86
CA GLU A 4 30.10 -31.34 17.14
C GLU A 4 29.42 -31.10 15.79
N VAL A 5 28.43 -31.94 15.50
CA VAL A 5 27.48 -31.71 14.42
C VAL A 5 26.61 -30.54 14.88
N VAL A 6 26.85 -29.36 14.33
CA VAL A 6 25.94 -28.22 14.47
C VAL A 6 24.62 -28.65 13.84
N SER A 7 23.64 -29.01 14.66
CA SER A 7 22.31 -29.31 14.17
C SER A 7 21.71 -28.02 13.61
N GLU A 8 21.56 -27.93 12.29
CA GLU A 8 20.69 -26.93 11.68
C GLU A 8 19.29 -27.13 12.27
N VAL A 9 18.90 -26.22 13.16
CA VAL A 9 17.53 -26.16 13.65
C VAL A 9 16.68 -25.79 12.43
N GLN A 10 15.97 -26.78 11.90
CA GLN A 10 15.07 -26.59 10.77
C GLN A 10 13.87 -25.76 11.26
N VAL A 11 13.99 -24.43 11.13
CA VAL A 11 12.94 -23.48 11.54
C VAL A 11 11.67 -23.79 10.75
N SER A 12 10.60 -24.13 11.46
CA SER A 12 9.29 -24.35 10.86
C SER A 12 8.73 -23.03 10.35
N LEU A 13 8.49 -22.92 9.03
CA LEU A 13 7.92 -21.72 8.42
C LEU A 13 6.53 -21.36 8.97
N LYS A 14 5.84 -22.29 9.65
CA LYS A 14 4.52 -22.06 10.26
C LYS A 14 4.58 -21.30 11.59
N GLU A 15 5.76 -21.15 12.18
CA GLU A 15 5.95 -20.56 13.51
C GLU A 15 6.69 -19.21 13.46
N LEU A 16 6.91 -18.67 12.25
CA LEU A 16 7.58 -17.38 12.11
C LEU A 16 6.72 -16.25 12.70
N PRO A 17 7.32 -15.28 13.42
CA PRO A 17 6.61 -14.09 13.84
C PRO A 17 6.09 -13.32 12.63
N MET A 18 4.79 -12.99 12.61
CA MET A 18 4.15 -12.38 11.44
C MET A 18 4.68 -10.98 11.14
N ASP A 19 5.08 -10.21 12.15
CA ASP A 19 5.64 -8.86 11.99
C ASP A 19 7.10 -8.86 11.48
N SER A 20 7.79 -9.99 11.52
CA SER A 20 9.22 -10.10 11.19
C SER A 20 9.57 -11.40 10.45
N TRP A 21 8.63 -11.93 9.67
CA TRP A 21 8.81 -13.23 9.03
C TRP A 21 9.92 -13.24 7.98
N MET A 22 10.21 -12.11 7.31
CA MET A 22 11.29 -12.03 6.33
C MET A 22 12.66 -12.07 7.03
N ASP A 23 12.80 -11.46 8.21
CA ASP A 23 14.02 -11.52 9.04
C ASP A 23 14.34 -12.97 9.46
N HIS A 24 13.30 -13.74 9.77
CA HIS A 24 13.44 -15.12 10.25
C HIS A 24 13.45 -16.18 9.13
N LEU A 25 13.49 -15.78 7.86
CA LEU A 25 13.66 -16.73 6.76
C LEU A 25 15.01 -17.46 6.89
N PRO A 26 15.09 -18.75 6.53
CA PRO A 26 16.38 -19.45 6.39
C PRO A 26 17.31 -18.68 5.45
N CYS A 27 18.61 -18.62 5.77
CA CYS A 27 19.60 -17.85 5.01
C CYS A 27 19.59 -18.18 3.50
N ALA A 28 19.30 -19.44 3.13
CA ALA A 28 19.19 -19.88 1.75
C ALA A 28 18.09 -19.15 0.95
N LEU A 29 17.11 -18.54 1.61
CA LEU A 29 16.03 -17.77 1.00
C LEU A 29 16.30 -16.27 0.94
N TRP A 30 17.35 -15.77 1.60
CA TRP A 30 17.67 -14.33 1.59
C TRP A 30 18.16 -13.85 0.21
N ASP A 31 18.86 -14.71 -0.52
CA ASP A 31 19.35 -14.43 -1.88
C ASP A 31 18.34 -14.79 -2.98
N VAL A 32 17.16 -15.32 -2.60
CA VAL A 32 16.11 -15.68 -3.56
C VAL A 32 15.40 -14.40 -4.03
N PRO A 33 15.22 -14.20 -5.35
CA PRO A 33 14.49 -13.05 -5.86
C PRO A 33 13.07 -12.97 -5.27
N LEU A 34 12.62 -11.79 -4.84
CA LEU A 34 11.28 -11.59 -4.24
C LEU A 34 10.13 -12.18 -5.08
N ARG A 35 10.26 -12.16 -6.42
CA ARG A 35 9.27 -12.76 -7.34
C ARG A 35 9.10 -14.29 -7.20
N ASN A 36 10.05 -14.96 -6.56
CA ASN A 36 10.03 -16.40 -6.30
C ASN A 36 9.54 -16.71 -4.87
N LEU A 37 9.24 -15.69 -4.07
CA LEU A 37 8.65 -15.86 -2.73
C LEU A 37 7.14 -15.73 -2.80
N ALA A 38 6.43 -16.52 -2.00
CA ALA A 38 5.02 -16.30 -1.75
C ALA A 38 4.87 -15.16 -0.73
N ILE A 39 4.43 -13.99 -1.21
CA ILE A 39 4.34 -12.78 -0.39
C ILE A 39 2.85 -12.43 -0.20
N PRO A 40 2.33 -12.39 1.04
CA PRO A 40 0.96 -11.98 1.30
C PRO A 40 0.76 -10.49 0.99
N GLY A 41 -0.39 -10.17 0.40
CA GLY A 41 -0.73 -8.82 -0.05
C GLY A 41 -2.17 -8.43 0.24
N SER A 42 -2.40 -7.13 0.42
CA SER A 42 -3.72 -6.54 0.63
C SER A 42 -4.17 -5.77 -0.60
N HIS A 43 -5.33 -6.17 -1.14
CA HIS A 43 -6.02 -5.44 -2.22
C HIS A 43 -6.75 -4.21 -1.66
N ASN A 44 -6.58 -3.06 -2.31
CA ASN A 44 -7.08 -1.77 -1.85
C ASN A 44 -6.78 -1.53 -0.35
N ALA A 45 -5.49 -1.55 0.02
CA ALA A 45 -5.06 -1.73 1.39
C ALA A 45 -5.58 -0.67 2.38
N ILE A 46 -5.89 0.55 1.91
CA ILE A 46 -6.21 1.70 2.78
C ILE A 46 -7.72 1.95 2.87
N THR A 47 -8.57 0.97 2.55
CA THR A 47 -10.03 1.14 2.62
C THR A 47 -10.61 1.11 4.03
N TYR A 48 -9.80 0.86 5.07
CA TYR A 48 -10.22 0.89 6.46
C TYR A 48 -10.63 2.31 6.93
N CYS A 49 -10.11 3.36 6.28
CA CYS A 49 -10.36 4.77 6.64
C CYS A 49 -11.12 5.56 5.56
N LEU A 50 -12.01 4.91 4.81
CA LEU A 50 -12.88 5.60 3.85
C LEU A 50 -13.75 6.67 4.53
N ASP A 51 -13.87 7.83 3.89
CA ASP A 51 -14.65 8.97 4.36
C ASP A 51 -16.15 8.73 4.15
N LYS A 52 -16.79 8.26 5.23
CA LYS A 52 -18.22 7.92 5.26
C LYS A 52 -19.13 9.13 5.52
N SER A 53 -18.61 10.35 5.42
CA SER A 53 -19.41 11.58 5.55
C SER A 53 -20.35 11.78 4.36
N ASP A 54 -21.55 12.30 4.61
CA ASP A 54 -22.52 12.68 3.55
C ASP A 54 -22.00 13.78 2.61
N ARG A 55 -20.93 14.46 3.00
CA ARG A 55 -20.25 15.49 2.21
C ARG A 55 -19.06 14.94 1.41
N SER A 56 -18.60 13.73 1.69
CA SER A 56 -17.48 13.11 0.98
C SER A 56 -17.84 12.93 -0.49
N PRO A 57 -16.98 13.37 -1.42
CA PRO A 57 -17.19 13.12 -2.84
C PRO A 57 -17.14 11.61 -3.12
N VAL A 58 -17.97 11.17 -4.06
CA VAL A 58 -17.88 9.83 -4.63
C VAL A 58 -17.17 9.96 -5.96
N ASP A 59 -16.41 8.93 -6.34
CA ASP A 59 -15.73 8.86 -7.63
C ASP A 59 -16.69 9.21 -8.78
N LEU A 60 -16.36 10.29 -9.48
CA LEU A 60 -17.16 10.86 -10.56
C LEU A 60 -17.03 10.08 -11.87
N THR A 61 -16.15 9.07 -11.92
CA THR A 61 -16.06 8.15 -13.07
C THR A 61 -17.10 7.02 -13.00
N GLN A 62 -17.87 6.95 -11.91
CA GLN A 62 -19.00 6.04 -11.80
C GLN A 62 -20.09 6.39 -12.84
N PRO A 63 -20.86 5.38 -13.33
CA PRO A 63 -21.95 5.60 -14.28
C PRO A 63 -22.88 6.75 -13.87
N ASP A 64 -23.38 7.52 -14.84
CA ASP A 64 -24.30 8.65 -14.65
C ASP A 64 -25.49 8.32 -13.72
N LEU A 65 -25.94 7.07 -13.76
CA LEU A 65 -27.00 6.58 -12.88
C LEU A 65 -26.58 6.66 -11.41
N LEU A 66 -25.38 6.21 -11.05
CA LEU A 66 -24.87 6.27 -9.69
C LEU A 66 -24.59 7.71 -9.24
N GLN A 67 -24.12 8.57 -10.14
CA GLN A 67 -23.95 9.99 -9.84
C GLN A 67 -25.29 10.69 -9.57
N LYS A 68 -26.32 10.41 -10.39
CA LYS A 68 -27.67 10.94 -10.18
C LYS A 68 -28.33 10.36 -8.94
N LEU A 69 -28.18 9.05 -8.71
CA LEU A 69 -28.73 8.38 -7.54
C LEU A 69 -28.07 8.95 -6.27
N ASP A 70 -26.74 9.09 -6.23
CA ASP A 70 -26.05 9.75 -5.12
C ASP A 70 -26.55 11.18 -4.93
N LYS A 71 -26.71 11.98 -5.98
CA LYS A 71 -27.20 13.36 -5.84
C LYS A 71 -28.57 13.48 -5.15
N TYR A 72 -29.51 12.57 -5.43
CA TYR A 72 -30.90 12.70 -4.99
C TYR A 72 -31.32 11.74 -3.86
N MET A 73 -30.58 10.66 -3.64
CA MET A 73 -30.96 9.56 -2.74
C MET A 73 -29.81 9.11 -1.82
N LYS A 74 -28.90 10.03 -1.44
CA LYS A 74 -27.71 9.76 -0.57
C LYS A 74 -27.97 8.82 0.60
N PRO A 75 -28.98 9.05 1.46
CA PRO A 75 -29.12 8.27 2.70
C PRO A 75 -29.43 6.78 2.43
N LEU A 76 -29.99 6.47 1.26
CA LEU A 76 -30.39 5.12 0.90
C LEU A 76 -29.25 4.32 0.26
N ILE A 77 -28.40 4.97 -0.56
CA ILE A 77 -27.41 4.27 -1.39
C ILE A 77 -26.04 4.21 -0.73
N ARG A 78 -25.65 5.27 -0.02
CA ARG A 78 -24.31 5.37 0.57
C ARG A 78 -23.99 4.21 1.50
N PRO A 79 -24.91 3.70 2.35
CA PRO A 79 -24.65 2.50 3.13
C PRO A 79 -24.25 1.28 2.29
N PHE A 80 -24.83 1.10 1.11
CA PHE A 80 -24.45 0.01 0.20
C PHE A 80 -23.10 0.30 -0.43
N VAL A 81 -22.88 1.49 -0.97
CA VAL A 81 -21.60 1.89 -1.58
C VAL A 81 -20.45 1.66 -0.61
N TYR A 82 -20.60 2.06 0.66
CA TYR A 82 -19.57 1.83 1.67
C TYR A 82 -19.30 0.35 1.95
N LYS A 83 -20.34 -0.50 1.96
CA LYS A 83 -20.17 -1.94 2.11
C LYS A 83 -19.41 -2.58 0.95
N TRP A 84 -19.61 -2.09 -0.28
CA TRP A 84 -18.89 -2.57 -1.46
C TRP A 84 -17.50 -1.95 -1.62
N ALA A 85 -17.26 -0.78 -1.03
CA ALA A 85 -16.01 -0.06 -1.12
C ALA A 85 -14.94 -0.56 -0.14
N VAL A 86 -15.32 -1.03 1.04
CA VAL A 86 -14.37 -1.52 2.06
C VAL A 86 -13.90 -2.92 1.70
N THR A 87 -12.57 -3.10 1.58
CA THR A 87 -11.91 -4.40 1.40
C THR A 87 -11.09 -4.81 2.62
N GLN A 88 -10.62 -3.84 3.41
CA GLN A 88 -9.82 -4.04 4.61
C GLN A 88 -10.45 -3.29 5.79
N GLU A 89 -10.54 -3.94 6.95
CA GLU A 89 -10.93 -3.30 8.22
C GLU A 89 -9.71 -2.95 9.08
N ALA A 90 -8.61 -3.70 8.92
CA ALA A 90 -7.36 -3.47 9.63
C ALA A 90 -6.60 -2.26 9.08
N THR A 91 -5.98 -1.49 9.96
CA THR A 91 -5.07 -0.38 9.61
C THR A 91 -3.85 -0.88 8.85
N VAL A 92 -3.12 0.02 8.18
CA VAL A 92 -1.91 -0.36 7.44
C VAL A 92 -0.87 -1.01 8.37
N LYS A 93 -0.72 -0.51 9.60
CA LYS A 93 0.17 -1.09 10.60
C LYS A 93 -0.26 -2.50 10.98
N GLU A 94 -1.53 -2.70 11.31
CA GLU A 94 -2.05 -4.03 11.68
C GLU A 94 -1.92 -5.05 10.55
N GLN A 95 -2.11 -4.62 9.30
CA GLN A 95 -1.87 -5.47 8.12
C GLN A 95 -0.40 -5.92 8.06
N LEU A 96 0.55 -5.00 8.28
CA LEU A 96 1.98 -5.31 8.31
C LEU A 96 2.34 -6.21 9.51
N ASP A 97 1.78 -5.96 10.69
CA ASP A 97 1.97 -6.81 11.88
C ASP A 97 1.41 -8.23 11.65
N CYS A 98 0.38 -8.37 10.83
CA CYS A 98 -0.19 -9.64 10.38
C CYS A 98 0.51 -10.24 9.15
N GLY A 99 1.70 -9.74 8.80
CA GLY A 99 2.61 -10.31 7.81
C GLY A 99 2.41 -9.87 6.38
N VAL A 100 1.45 -8.99 6.08
CA VAL A 100 1.30 -8.40 4.74
C VAL A 100 2.57 -7.66 4.35
N ARG A 101 3.06 -7.87 3.12
CA ARG A 101 4.21 -7.15 2.56
C ARG A 101 3.97 -6.60 1.15
N TYR A 102 2.78 -6.78 0.59
CA TYR A 102 2.36 -6.12 -0.64
C TYR A 102 1.10 -5.28 -0.39
N LEU A 103 1.15 -3.99 -0.73
CA LEU A 103 0.03 -3.06 -0.55
C LEU A 103 -0.38 -2.48 -1.90
N ASP A 104 -1.64 -2.74 -2.31
CA ASP A 104 -2.25 -2.08 -3.46
C ASP A 104 -2.79 -0.70 -3.05
N LEU A 105 -2.20 0.35 -3.62
CA LEU A 105 -2.40 1.76 -3.27
C LEU A 105 -2.98 2.53 -4.46
N ARG A 106 -4.30 2.71 -4.46
CA ARG A 106 -5.00 3.50 -5.48
C ARG A 106 -5.00 4.97 -5.11
N ILE A 107 -4.41 5.81 -5.95
CA ILE A 107 -4.15 7.21 -5.61
C ILE A 107 -5.16 8.14 -6.30
N ALA A 108 -5.67 9.12 -5.55
CA ALA A 108 -6.56 10.13 -6.09
C ALA A 108 -6.32 11.52 -5.48
N HIS A 109 -6.66 12.54 -6.24
CA HIS A 109 -6.84 13.91 -5.74
C HIS A 109 -8.33 14.20 -5.56
N ARG A 110 -8.69 14.81 -4.43
CA ARG A 110 -10.11 15.10 -4.12
C ARG A 110 -10.62 16.25 -4.99
N PRO A 111 -11.83 16.14 -5.58
CA PRO A 111 -12.44 17.25 -6.30
C PRO A 111 -12.59 18.48 -5.42
N ASN A 112 -12.21 19.66 -5.94
CA ASN A 112 -12.23 20.95 -5.24
C ASN A 112 -11.25 21.08 -4.06
N ASP A 113 -10.34 20.14 -3.85
CA ASP A 113 -9.22 20.34 -2.95
C ASP A 113 -8.20 21.26 -3.62
N THR A 114 -7.99 22.46 -3.07
CA THR A 114 -7.02 23.42 -3.62
C THR A 114 -5.58 23.13 -3.17
N SER A 115 -5.38 22.16 -2.28
CA SER A 115 -4.06 21.70 -1.86
C SER A 115 -3.49 20.67 -2.83
N THR A 116 -2.24 20.30 -2.61
CA THR A 116 -1.57 19.19 -3.30
C THR A 116 -1.79 17.84 -2.62
N ASN A 117 -2.69 17.76 -1.63
CA ASN A 117 -2.92 16.55 -0.87
C ASN A 117 -3.48 15.43 -1.75
N LEU A 118 -2.82 14.27 -1.68
CA LEU A 118 -3.28 13.04 -2.31
C LEU A 118 -3.91 12.13 -1.26
N TYR A 119 -4.89 11.36 -1.69
CA TYR A 119 -5.65 10.42 -0.87
C TYR A 119 -5.68 9.06 -1.55
N PHE A 120 -6.11 8.04 -0.81
CA PHE A 120 -6.47 6.77 -1.41
C PHE A 120 -7.96 6.74 -1.75
N TYR A 121 -8.36 5.85 -2.65
CA TYR A 121 -9.77 5.70 -2.97
C TYR A 121 -10.15 4.30 -3.45
N HIS A 122 -11.42 3.96 -3.22
CA HIS A 122 -12.08 2.84 -3.86
C HIS A 122 -13.57 3.17 -4.00
N GLY A 123 -13.92 3.93 -5.04
CA GLY A 123 -15.23 4.58 -5.20
C GLY A 123 -15.48 5.74 -4.22
N VAL A 124 -14.94 5.67 -3.00
CA VAL A 124 -14.95 6.70 -1.96
C VAL A 124 -13.51 7.03 -1.58
N TYR A 125 -13.23 8.28 -1.21
CA TYR A 125 -11.91 8.74 -0.80
C TYR A 125 -11.62 8.40 0.67
N THR A 126 -10.36 8.21 1.04
CA THR A 126 -9.92 8.06 2.43
C THR A 126 -9.87 9.38 3.16
N THR A 127 -10.02 9.36 4.49
CA THR A 127 -9.80 10.54 5.35
C THR A 127 -8.31 10.85 5.54
N LEU A 128 -7.46 9.82 5.54
CA LEU A 128 -6.01 9.96 5.62
C LEU A 128 -5.41 10.29 4.25
N THR A 129 -4.36 11.11 4.25
CA THR A 129 -3.58 11.42 3.05
C THR A 129 -2.57 10.32 2.75
N VAL A 130 -2.08 10.31 1.50
CA VAL A 130 -0.99 9.42 1.08
C VAL A 130 0.24 9.63 1.94
N GLU A 131 0.65 10.88 2.17
CA GLU A 131 1.83 11.18 2.98
C GLU A 131 1.73 10.60 4.39
N THR A 132 0.60 10.78 5.08
CA THR A 132 0.39 10.23 6.43
C THR A 132 0.58 8.71 6.47
N VAL A 133 -0.01 7.99 5.52
CA VAL A 133 0.10 6.52 5.46
C VAL A 133 1.50 6.08 5.08
N LEU A 134 2.19 6.78 4.17
CA LEU A 134 3.59 6.49 3.86
C LEU A 134 4.50 6.71 5.08
N GLN A 135 4.23 7.72 5.91
CA GLN A 135 4.94 7.95 7.17
C GLN A 135 4.68 6.83 8.18
N GLU A 136 3.45 6.30 8.28
CA GLU A 136 3.15 5.13 9.12
C GLU A 136 3.91 3.88 8.67
N ILE A 137 3.94 3.61 7.35
CA ILE A 137 4.72 2.50 6.78
C ILE A 137 6.22 2.70 7.05
N ARG A 138 6.72 3.93 6.90
CA ARG A 138 8.11 4.28 7.20
C ARG A 138 8.46 4.01 8.65
N ALA A 139 7.62 4.45 9.59
CA ALA A 139 7.82 4.23 11.01
C ALA A 139 7.83 2.73 11.35
N TRP A 140 6.95 1.95 10.72
CA TRP A 140 6.96 0.50 10.87
C TRP A 140 8.26 -0.13 10.35
N LEU A 141 8.76 0.29 9.19
CA LEU A 141 10.05 -0.16 8.63
C LEU A 141 11.28 0.31 9.45
N ASP A 142 11.15 1.35 10.28
CA ASP A 142 12.22 1.76 11.20
C ASP A 142 12.36 0.78 12.37
N VAL A 143 11.27 0.15 12.79
CA VAL A 143 11.26 -0.89 13.84
C VAL A 143 11.57 -2.29 13.26
N HIS A 144 11.33 -2.50 11.97
CA HIS A 144 11.53 -3.79 11.28
C HIS A 144 12.57 -3.67 10.14
N PRO A 145 13.87 -3.52 10.45
CA PRO A 145 14.89 -3.16 9.46
C PRO A 145 15.20 -4.23 8.41
N ARG A 146 14.79 -5.49 8.63
CA ARG A 146 15.01 -6.61 7.71
C ARG A 146 13.77 -7.02 6.92
N GLU A 147 12.67 -6.28 7.09
CA GLU A 147 11.45 -6.48 6.33
C GLU A 147 11.44 -5.61 5.07
N VAL A 148 10.82 -6.12 4.01
CA VAL A 148 10.66 -5.43 2.73
C VAL A 148 9.18 -5.28 2.41
N VAL A 149 8.73 -4.05 2.15
CA VAL A 149 7.34 -3.77 1.78
C VAL A 149 7.27 -3.31 0.32
N LEU A 150 6.45 -4.01 -0.47
CA LEU A 150 6.14 -3.71 -1.86
C LEU A 150 4.92 -2.78 -1.92
N LEU A 151 5.14 -1.55 -2.39
CA LEU A 151 4.08 -0.55 -2.55
C LEU A 151 3.69 -0.44 -4.04
N SER A 152 2.44 -0.79 -4.36
CA SER A 152 1.91 -0.71 -5.73
C SER A 152 1.02 0.51 -5.89
N PHE A 153 1.56 1.59 -6.46
CA PHE A 153 0.80 2.80 -6.78
C PHE A 153 0.06 2.63 -8.10
N SER A 154 -1.25 2.82 -8.11
CA SER A 154 -2.09 2.52 -9.27
C SER A 154 -3.32 3.42 -9.37
N HIS A 155 -4.09 3.25 -10.45
CA HIS A 155 -5.42 3.85 -10.65
C HIS A 155 -5.49 5.37 -10.37
N PHE A 156 -4.50 6.13 -10.81
CA PHE A 156 -4.38 7.57 -10.57
C PHE A 156 -5.63 8.36 -11.03
N LEU A 157 -6.43 8.85 -10.09
CA LEU A 157 -7.67 9.60 -10.37
C LEU A 157 -7.51 11.09 -10.05
N GLY A 158 -7.68 11.95 -11.05
CA GLY A 158 -7.60 13.40 -10.86
C GLY A 158 -6.17 13.94 -10.66
N LEU A 159 -5.15 13.13 -10.93
CA LEU A 159 -3.76 13.57 -10.87
C LEU A 159 -3.36 14.23 -12.19
N ASN A 160 -2.88 15.46 -12.12
CA ASN A 160 -2.15 16.11 -13.20
C ASN A 160 -0.63 15.85 -13.05
N GLN A 161 0.18 16.38 -13.97
CA GLN A 161 1.63 16.18 -13.96
C GLN A 161 2.31 16.73 -12.69
N ASP A 162 1.84 17.85 -12.16
CA ASP A 162 2.41 18.49 -10.97
C ASP A 162 2.13 17.64 -9.73
N LEU A 163 0.89 17.17 -9.56
CA LEU A 163 0.49 16.27 -8.48
C LEU A 163 1.22 14.91 -8.56
N HIS A 164 1.44 14.39 -9.76
CA HIS A 164 2.24 13.18 -9.94
C HIS A 164 3.71 13.40 -9.54
N THR A 165 4.26 14.58 -9.86
CA THR A 165 5.61 14.97 -9.44
C THR A 165 5.69 15.11 -7.92
N GLU A 166 4.66 15.68 -7.30
CA GLU A 166 4.54 15.77 -5.86
C GLU A 166 4.49 14.39 -5.21
N LEU A 167 3.70 13.45 -5.73
CA LEU A 167 3.66 12.07 -5.25
C LEU A 167 5.05 11.43 -5.21
N ILE A 168 5.81 11.56 -6.30
CA ILE A 168 7.19 11.02 -6.38
C ILE A 168 8.09 11.72 -5.37
N SER A 169 7.96 13.04 -5.21
CA SER A 169 8.71 13.83 -4.22
C SER A 169 8.42 13.35 -2.80
N THR A 170 7.15 13.15 -2.45
CA THR A 170 6.71 12.62 -1.16
C THR A 170 7.32 11.24 -0.91
N ILE A 171 7.21 10.31 -1.87
CA ILE A 171 7.78 8.94 -1.74
C ILE A 171 9.28 9.00 -1.48
N ARG A 172 10.02 9.80 -2.25
CA ARG A 172 11.48 9.96 -2.09
C ARG A 172 11.84 10.57 -0.74
N THR A 173 11.09 11.56 -0.29
CA THR A 173 11.34 12.25 0.98
C THR A 173 11.05 11.34 2.16
N VAL A 174 9.90 10.65 2.17
CA VAL A 174 9.49 9.78 3.29
C VAL A 174 10.42 8.57 3.42
N PHE A 175 10.74 7.89 2.32
CA PHE A 175 11.53 6.67 2.40
C PHE A 175 13.04 6.92 2.35
N THR A 176 13.52 7.99 1.71
CA THR A 176 14.94 8.37 1.62
C THR A 176 15.83 7.16 1.31
N SER A 177 16.60 6.65 2.29
CA SER A 177 17.54 5.54 2.15
C SER A 177 16.90 4.14 2.18
N LYS A 178 15.58 4.04 2.44
CA LYS A 178 14.83 2.78 2.44
C LYS A 178 14.24 2.41 1.08
N LEU A 179 14.44 3.23 0.05
CA LEU A 179 14.06 2.86 -1.32
C LEU A 179 15.07 1.86 -1.89
N CYS A 180 14.56 0.79 -2.49
CA CYS A 180 15.41 -0.16 -3.21
C CYS A 180 16.15 0.56 -4.36
N PRO A 181 17.49 0.40 -4.48
CA PRO A 181 18.23 0.96 -5.60
C PRO A 181 17.70 0.44 -6.93
N THR A 182 17.62 1.30 -7.95
CA THR A 182 17.45 0.84 -9.32
C THR A 182 18.71 0.07 -9.70
N THR A 183 18.62 -1.25 -9.82
CA THR A 183 19.73 -2.07 -10.33
C THR A 183 20.04 -1.62 -11.75
N VAL A 184 21.21 -1.00 -11.94
CA VAL A 184 21.81 -0.77 -13.26
C VAL A 184 22.23 -2.12 -13.82
N GLY A 185 21.26 -2.87 -14.35
CA GLY A 185 21.45 -4.19 -14.96
C GLY A 185 20.58 -4.42 -16.20
N THR A 186 19.76 -3.43 -16.58
CA THR A 186 19.06 -3.41 -17.87
C THR A 186 20.00 -2.82 -18.94
N PRO A 187 20.05 -3.39 -20.16
CA PRO A 187 20.74 -2.78 -21.29
C PRO A 187 20.20 -1.36 -21.53
N PRO A 188 21.02 -0.42 -22.06
CA PRO A 188 20.58 0.95 -22.30
C PRO A 188 19.37 0.95 -23.24
N GLY A 189 18.20 1.36 -22.73
CA GLY A 189 16.98 1.46 -23.53
C GLY A 189 15.66 1.08 -22.84
N SER A 190 15.67 0.59 -21.60
CA SER A 190 14.41 0.28 -20.89
C SER A 190 14.43 0.66 -19.42
N VAL A 191 14.17 1.95 -19.18
CA VAL A 191 13.52 2.43 -17.95
C VAL A 191 12.29 3.20 -18.39
N GLN A 192 11.12 2.56 -18.30
CA GLN A 192 9.86 3.27 -18.20
C GLN A 192 9.41 3.14 -16.75
N LEU A 193 9.56 4.22 -16.00
CA LEU A 193 8.56 4.54 -14.99
C LEU A 193 7.32 4.95 -15.81
N ARG A 194 6.30 4.09 -15.81
CA ARG A 194 4.92 4.50 -16.07
C ARG A 194 4.19 4.41 -14.76
#